data_AF-A0A9Q0R704-F1
#
_entry.id   AF-A0A9Q0R704-F1
#
_cell.length_a   1.000
_cell.length_b   1.000
_cell.length_c   1.000
_cell.angle_alpha   90.00
_cell.angle_beta   90.00
_cell.angle_gamma   90.00
#
_symmetry.space_group_name_H-M   'P 1'
#
loop_
_entity.id
_entity.type
_entity.pdbx_description
1 polymer ?
#
loop_
_entity_poly.entity_id
_entity_poly.type
_entity_poly.pdbx_seq_one_letter_code
_entity_poly.pdbx_strand_id
1 'polypeptide(L)'
;MSDKEKDNLETNQITNNTKNYLQKLRNLIEEKDKGKINEPIQIDIPMILEFMKSFPTDEFIQENSCFALRKFSETKKIENTLDLITSNAIELLLKAMNNFPRKYPLQYQSFLTIINIGNENEIKKQIEQNFGSDSIISTMILFQQEKQLYSKGIEALEVLGLNQKEIETKIKAKKKNLKKKRKERMSKLKEEYQKSKTSKKDTLLHFFSKQEPIDFQLFHIFLKKKNQWNKQDCSPVHYLCRNKSIRFEMIKLLIEIGANFKLSGYTPIHDLCENESITKEMIQILLDNGADFHIQKYSPLHCLCKNKSITADMIRILVNKGVNFNLQKWSPLHLLCKNPSITEEMINILKGTFADFNLKIDYESFLGGQKCPQGTTPKDLLEDSLKKLF
;
A
#
# COMPACT_ATOMS: atom_id res chain seq x y z
N MET A 1 -28.76 -12.68 0.86
CA MET A 1 -27.53 -12.31 0.13
C MET A 1 -27.93 -11.78 -1.23
N SER A 2 -27.53 -10.54 -1.53
CA SER A 2 -27.68 -9.97 -2.88
C SER A 2 -26.71 -10.64 -3.85
N ASP A 3 -26.98 -10.60 -5.15
CA ASP A 3 -26.10 -11.20 -6.17
C ASP A 3 -24.67 -10.61 -6.12
N LYS A 4 -24.53 -9.32 -5.79
CA LYS A 4 -23.24 -8.68 -5.53
C LYS A 4 -22.46 -9.24 -4.34
N GLU A 5 -23.16 -9.75 -3.32
CA GLU A 5 -22.50 -10.38 -2.16
C GLU A 5 -22.02 -11.79 -2.49
N LYS A 6 -22.72 -12.51 -3.38
CA LYS A 6 -22.28 -13.82 -3.89
C LYS A 6 -21.07 -13.68 -4.81
N ASP A 7 -21.12 -12.74 -5.76
CA ASP A 7 -20.03 -12.47 -6.70
C ASP A 7 -18.74 -12.07 -5.96
N ASN A 8 -18.86 -11.25 -4.93
CA ASN A 8 -17.72 -10.87 -4.09
C ASN A 8 -17.15 -12.06 -3.29
N LEU A 9 -18.01 -12.98 -2.81
CA LEU A 9 -17.57 -14.14 -2.05
C LEU A 9 -16.83 -15.14 -2.94
N GLU A 10 -17.36 -15.42 -4.13
CA GLU A 10 -16.73 -16.29 -5.12
C GLU A 10 -15.39 -15.71 -5.60
N THR A 11 -15.35 -14.41 -5.90
CA THR A 11 -14.10 -13.73 -6.30
C THR A 11 -13.03 -13.80 -5.20
N ASN A 12 -13.43 -13.60 -3.93
CA ASN A 12 -12.51 -13.72 -2.80
C ASN A 12 -12.00 -15.15 -2.61
N GLN A 13 -12.86 -16.15 -2.80
CA GLN A 13 -12.48 -17.55 -2.68
C GLN A 13 -11.49 -17.97 -3.77
N ILE A 14 -11.73 -17.59 -5.02
CA ILE A 14 -10.80 -17.85 -6.14
C ILE A 14 -9.46 -17.19 -5.86
N THR A 15 -9.46 -15.90 -5.47
CA THR A 15 -8.23 -15.17 -5.13
C THR A 15 -7.42 -15.87 -4.04
N ASN A 16 -8.09 -16.32 -2.97
CA ASN A 16 -7.43 -17.03 -1.87
C ASN A 16 -6.86 -18.39 -2.31
N ASN A 17 -7.59 -19.13 -3.15
CA ASN A 17 -7.11 -20.40 -3.71
C ASN A 17 -5.86 -20.18 -4.57
N THR A 18 -5.84 -19.15 -5.42
CA THR A 18 -4.67 -18.76 -6.22
C THR A 18 -3.47 -18.40 -5.34
N LYS A 19 -3.68 -17.58 -4.31
CA LYS A 19 -2.61 -17.22 -3.36
C LYS A 19 -2.05 -18.45 -2.63
N ASN A 20 -2.92 -19.34 -2.17
CA ASN A 20 -2.52 -20.58 -1.51
C ASN A 20 -1.70 -21.49 -2.42
N TYR A 21 -2.10 -21.62 -3.70
CA TYR A 21 -1.33 -22.39 -4.68
C TYR A 21 0.08 -21.81 -4.88
N LEU A 22 0.18 -20.50 -5.13
CA LEU A 22 1.46 -19.82 -5.35
C LEU A 22 2.37 -19.90 -4.11
N GLN A 23 1.82 -19.77 -2.91
CA GLN A 23 2.58 -19.93 -1.68
C GLN A 23 3.13 -21.36 -1.52
N LYS A 24 2.32 -22.38 -1.81
CA LYS A 24 2.76 -23.78 -1.77
C LYS A 24 3.87 -24.03 -2.79
N LEU A 25 3.70 -23.56 -4.03
CA LEU A 25 4.71 -23.69 -5.08
C LEU A 25 6.03 -23.03 -4.66
N ARG A 26 5.96 -21.80 -4.12
CA ARG A 26 7.14 -21.10 -3.62
C ARG A 26 7.85 -21.87 -2.51
N ASN A 27 7.11 -22.38 -1.53
CA ASN A 27 7.69 -23.17 -0.44
C ASN A 27 8.41 -24.42 -0.98
N LEU A 28 7.80 -25.14 -1.93
CA LEU A 28 8.43 -26.31 -2.56
C LEU A 28 9.74 -25.92 -3.25
N ILE A 29 9.74 -24.84 -4.03
CA ILE A 29 10.93 -24.35 -4.73
C ILE A 29 12.04 -23.98 -3.75
N GLU A 30 11.72 -23.25 -2.68
CA GLU A 30 12.69 -22.84 -1.67
C GLU A 30 13.27 -24.04 -0.89
N GLU A 31 12.47 -25.07 -0.60
CA GLU A 31 12.96 -26.28 0.05
C GLU A 31 13.85 -27.11 -0.90
N LYS A 32 13.55 -27.11 -2.20
CA LYS A 32 14.44 -27.67 -3.23
C LYS A 32 15.76 -26.91 -3.34
N ASP A 33 15.74 -25.59 -3.38
CA ASP A 33 16.95 -24.76 -3.42
C ASP A 33 17.86 -25.01 -2.20
N LYS A 34 17.28 -25.38 -1.05
CA LYS A 34 18.01 -25.78 0.17
C LYS A 34 18.49 -27.25 0.16
N GLY A 35 18.23 -27.99 -0.91
CA GLY A 35 18.61 -29.41 -1.04
C GLY A 35 17.78 -30.37 -0.18
N LYS A 36 16.61 -29.95 0.32
CA LYS A 36 15.73 -30.81 1.13
C LYS A 36 14.76 -31.65 0.30
N ILE A 37 14.49 -31.21 -0.93
CA ILE A 37 13.67 -31.91 -1.92
C ILE A 37 14.54 -32.18 -3.14
N ASN A 38 14.67 -33.45 -3.52
CA ASN A 38 15.45 -33.84 -4.70
C ASN A 38 14.59 -34.01 -5.96
N GLU A 39 13.26 -34.07 -5.79
CA GLU A 39 12.32 -34.28 -6.88
C GLU A 39 12.27 -33.07 -7.86
N PRO A 40 12.01 -33.31 -9.15
CA PRO A 40 11.73 -32.23 -10.10
C PRO A 40 10.43 -31.52 -9.70
N ILE A 41 10.49 -30.19 -9.59
CA ILE A 41 9.29 -29.37 -9.37
C ILE A 41 8.84 -28.90 -10.74
N GLN A 42 7.62 -29.29 -11.12
CA GLN A 42 6.99 -28.82 -12.34
C GLN A 42 6.35 -27.45 -12.09
N ILE A 43 6.68 -26.48 -12.93
CA ILE A 43 6.07 -25.15 -12.92
C ILE A 43 5.16 -25.06 -14.14
N ASP A 44 3.85 -24.97 -13.92
CA ASP A 44 2.85 -24.83 -14.98
C ASP A 44 2.80 -23.37 -15.45
N ILE A 45 3.57 -23.04 -16.49
CA ILE A 45 3.66 -21.68 -17.02
C ILE A 45 2.30 -21.15 -17.49
N PRO A 46 1.50 -21.87 -18.31
CA PRO A 46 0.16 -21.43 -18.68
C PRO A 46 -0.71 -21.03 -17.48
N MET A 47 -0.73 -21.85 -16.43
CA MET A 47 -1.50 -21.54 -15.21
C MET A 47 -0.99 -20.29 -14.49
N ILE A 48 0.34 -20.16 -14.35
CA ILE A 48 0.95 -18.99 -13.70
C ILE A 48 0.62 -17.70 -14.46
N LEU A 49 0.67 -17.73 -15.80
CA LEU A 49 0.35 -16.58 -16.63
C LEU A 49 -1.14 -16.24 -16.60
N GLU A 50 -2.01 -17.24 -16.47
CA GLU A 50 -3.44 -17.00 -16.28
C GLU A 50 -3.70 -16.28 -14.96
N PHE A 51 -3.07 -16.70 -13.85
CA PHE A 51 -3.16 -15.96 -12.59
C PHE A 51 -2.67 -14.52 -12.71
N MET A 52 -1.58 -14.28 -13.46
CA MET A 52 -1.09 -12.93 -13.70
C MET A 52 -2.10 -12.08 -14.48
N LYS A 53 -2.82 -12.66 -15.44
CA LYS A 53 -3.86 -11.98 -16.22
C LYS A 53 -5.12 -11.70 -15.40
N SER A 54 -5.57 -12.67 -14.62
CA SER A 54 -6.81 -12.56 -13.82
C SER A 54 -6.65 -11.60 -12.65
N PHE A 55 -5.44 -11.48 -12.07
CA PHE A 55 -5.18 -10.67 -10.88
C PHE A 55 -4.06 -9.63 -11.11
N PRO A 56 -4.21 -8.69 -12.07
CA PRO A 56 -3.14 -7.76 -12.46
C PRO A 56 -2.79 -6.72 -11.39
N THR A 57 -3.65 -6.55 -10.38
CA THR A 57 -3.52 -5.58 -9.28
C THR A 57 -3.24 -6.24 -7.94
N ASP A 58 -3.19 -7.58 -7.86
CA ASP A 58 -2.84 -8.27 -6.63
C ASP A 58 -1.32 -8.45 -6.51
N GLU A 59 -0.73 -7.69 -5.58
CA GLU A 59 0.71 -7.67 -5.36
C GLU A 59 1.30 -9.06 -5.07
N PHE A 60 0.63 -9.84 -4.21
CA PHE A 60 1.15 -11.14 -3.79
C PHE A 60 1.15 -12.11 -4.96
N ILE A 61 0.06 -12.14 -5.74
CA ILE A 61 -0.02 -13.00 -6.92
C ILE A 61 1.06 -12.62 -7.93
N GLN A 62 1.20 -11.33 -8.23
CA GLN A 62 2.17 -10.85 -9.22
C GLN A 62 3.62 -11.11 -8.79
N GLU A 63 3.97 -10.88 -7.53
CA GLU A 63 5.30 -11.16 -7.00
C GLU A 63 5.61 -12.67 -7.07
N ASN A 64 4.73 -13.53 -6.56
CA ASN A 64 4.99 -14.97 -6.54
C ASN A 64 4.97 -15.60 -7.94
N SER A 65 4.17 -15.07 -8.87
CA SER A 65 4.23 -15.47 -10.28
C SER A 65 5.55 -15.05 -10.93
N CYS A 66 6.04 -13.83 -10.69
CA CYS A 66 7.37 -13.41 -11.19
C CYS A 66 8.49 -14.28 -10.62
N PHE A 67 8.39 -14.71 -9.36
CA PHE A 67 9.32 -15.65 -8.74
C PHE A 67 9.31 -17.00 -9.46
N ALA A 68 8.14 -17.55 -9.75
CA ALA A 68 7.99 -18.82 -10.46
C ALA A 68 8.57 -18.73 -11.89
N LEU A 69 8.29 -17.66 -12.63
CA LEU A 69 8.85 -17.42 -13.97
C LEU A 69 10.38 -17.32 -13.94
N ARG A 70 10.95 -16.60 -12.96
CA ARG A 70 12.40 -16.55 -12.75
C ARG A 70 12.96 -17.95 -12.54
N LYS A 71 12.36 -18.72 -11.64
CA LYS A 71 12.84 -20.06 -11.30
C LYS A 71 12.76 -21.01 -12.48
N PHE A 72 11.70 -20.90 -13.28
CA PHE A 72 11.59 -21.64 -14.54
C PHE A 72 12.70 -21.27 -15.53
N SER A 73 13.08 -19.99 -15.62
CA SER A 73 14.15 -19.54 -16.52
C SER A 73 15.57 -19.95 -16.11
N GLU A 74 15.82 -20.26 -14.83
CA GLU A 74 17.16 -20.61 -14.33
C GLU A 74 17.68 -21.97 -14.83
N THR A 75 16.79 -22.84 -15.30
CA THR A 75 17.14 -24.22 -15.70
C THR A 75 17.98 -24.31 -16.98
N LYS A 76 18.18 -23.18 -17.69
CA LYS A 76 18.93 -23.05 -18.97
C LYS A 76 18.52 -24.06 -20.06
N LYS A 77 17.31 -24.62 -19.99
CA LYS A 77 16.78 -25.49 -21.04
C LYS A 77 16.18 -24.64 -22.16
N ILE A 78 16.49 -25.00 -23.41
CA ILE A 78 15.97 -24.30 -24.61
C ILE A 78 14.43 -24.34 -24.65
N GLU A 79 13.83 -25.47 -24.25
CA GLU A 79 12.38 -25.66 -24.15
C GLU A 79 11.72 -24.60 -23.25
N ASN A 80 12.32 -24.31 -22.09
CA ASN A 80 11.80 -23.31 -21.17
C ASN A 80 11.77 -21.91 -21.80
N THR A 81 12.79 -21.58 -22.60
CA THR A 81 12.83 -20.30 -23.31
C THR A 81 11.73 -20.22 -24.38
N LEU A 82 11.50 -21.30 -25.13
CA LEU A 82 10.42 -21.39 -26.12
C LEU A 82 9.03 -21.29 -25.49
N ASP A 83 8.81 -21.93 -24.34
CA ASP A 83 7.55 -21.87 -23.60
C ASP A 83 7.23 -20.43 -23.16
N LEU A 84 8.24 -19.69 -22.69
CA LEU A 84 8.07 -18.29 -22.30
C LEU A 84 7.78 -17.38 -23.51
N ILE A 85 8.41 -17.62 -24.65
CA ILE A 85 8.17 -16.89 -25.90
C ILE A 85 6.73 -17.11 -26.38
N THR A 86 6.30 -18.37 -26.45
CA THR A 86 5.00 -18.76 -27.03
C THR A 86 3.83 -18.40 -26.12
N SER A 87 4.04 -18.37 -24.80
CA SER A 87 2.97 -18.12 -23.82
C SER A 87 2.73 -16.63 -23.53
N ASN A 88 3.43 -15.70 -24.20
CA ASN A 88 3.35 -14.26 -23.95
C ASN A 88 3.75 -13.84 -22.52
N ALA A 89 4.67 -14.59 -21.90
CA ALA A 89 5.11 -14.36 -20.53
C ALA A 89 5.79 -13.00 -20.35
N ILE A 90 6.51 -12.54 -21.39
CA ILE A 90 7.29 -11.29 -21.38
C ILE A 90 6.40 -10.07 -21.24
N GLU A 91 5.29 -10.01 -22.00
CA GLU A 91 4.33 -8.92 -21.89
C GLU A 91 3.77 -8.82 -20.47
N LEU A 92 3.38 -9.96 -19.88
CA LEU A 92 2.83 -10.00 -18.53
C LEU A 92 3.87 -9.65 -17.46
N LEU A 93 5.11 -10.11 -17.62
CA LEU A 93 6.22 -9.76 -16.74
C LEU A 93 6.46 -8.24 -16.73
N LEU A 94 6.51 -7.62 -17.91
CA LEU A 94 6.71 -6.17 -18.05
C LEU A 94 5.50 -5.37 -17.56
N LYS A 95 4.27 -5.87 -17.77
CA LYS A 95 3.05 -5.30 -17.17
C LYS A 95 3.09 -5.34 -15.65
N ALA A 96 3.49 -6.46 -15.05
CA ALA A 96 3.66 -6.60 -13.60
C ALA A 96 4.69 -5.59 -13.07
N MET A 97 5.84 -5.46 -13.74
CA MET A 97 6.85 -4.45 -13.37
C MET A 97 6.28 -3.02 -13.38
N ASN A 98 5.46 -2.68 -14.38
CA ASN A 98 4.86 -1.36 -14.52
C ASN A 98 3.73 -1.10 -13.50
N ASN A 99 2.97 -2.13 -13.13
CA ASN A 99 1.91 -2.04 -12.11
C ASN A 99 2.50 -1.93 -10.69
N PHE A 100 3.64 -2.58 -10.42
CA PHE A 100 4.28 -2.62 -9.10
C PHE A 100 5.71 -2.06 -9.12
N PRO A 101 5.90 -0.79 -9.53
CA PRO A 101 7.23 -0.23 -9.76
C PRO A 101 8.07 -0.15 -8.48
N ARG A 102 7.45 -0.13 -7.29
CA ARG A 102 8.13 -0.02 -5.99
C ARG A 102 8.34 -1.34 -5.26
N LYS A 103 7.96 -2.47 -5.85
CA LYS A 103 8.10 -3.78 -5.19
C LYS A 103 9.43 -4.40 -5.54
N TYR A 104 10.40 -4.21 -4.65
CA TYR A 104 11.78 -4.65 -4.86
C TYR A 104 11.89 -6.13 -5.24
N PRO A 105 11.25 -7.10 -4.55
CA PRO A 105 11.38 -8.51 -4.90
C PRO A 105 10.88 -8.80 -6.31
N LEU A 106 9.71 -8.25 -6.67
CA LEU A 106 9.14 -8.38 -8.01
C LEU A 106 10.09 -7.82 -9.08
N GLN A 107 10.56 -6.58 -8.92
CA GLN A 107 11.48 -5.96 -9.89
C GLN A 107 12.78 -6.74 -10.04
N TYR A 108 13.34 -7.23 -8.92
CA TYR A 108 14.56 -8.00 -8.91
C TYR A 108 14.40 -9.35 -9.62
N GLN A 109 13.30 -10.06 -9.34
CA GLN A 109 12.96 -11.30 -10.02
C GLN A 109 12.77 -11.10 -11.52
N SER A 110 12.05 -10.05 -11.93
CA SER A 110 11.84 -9.75 -13.34
C SER A 110 13.15 -9.45 -14.08
N PHE A 111 14.08 -8.71 -13.48
CA PHE A 111 15.40 -8.48 -14.07
C PHE A 111 16.18 -9.77 -14.25
N LEU A 112 16.17 -10.66 -13.25
CA LEU A 112 16.83 -11.96 -13.36
C LEU A 112 16.20 -12.84 -14.44
N THR A 113 14.87 -12.85 -14.55
CA THR A 113 14.18 -13.55 -15.64
C THR A 113 14.66 -13.04 -16.99
N ILE A 114 14.68 -11.71 -17.20
CA ILE A 114 15.14 -11.08 -18.44
C ILE A 114 16.59 -11.43 -18.76
N ILE A 115 17.49 -11.41 -17.76
CA ILE A 115 18.89 -11.79 -17.93
C ILE A 115 19.02 -13.25 -18.38
N ASN A 116 18.25 -14.16 -17.78
CA ASN A 116 18.34 -15.58 -18.06
C ASN A 116 17.92 -15.93 -19.50
N ILE A 117 16.95 -15.20 -20.05
CA ILE A 117 16.30 -15.55 -21.33
C ILE A 117 16.63 -14.58 -22.47
N GLY A 118 17.13 -13.38 -22.16
CA GLY A 118 17.19 -12.28 -23.11
C GLY A 118 18.24 -12.42 -24.20
N ASN A 119 19.03 -13.50 -24.23
CA ASN A 119 19.98 -13.77 -25.33
C ASN A 119 19.27 -14.14 -26.64
N GLU A 120 18.02 -14.61 -26.58
CA GLU A 120 17.24 -14.97 -27.77
C GLU A 120 16.68 -13.74 -28.50
N ASN A 121 16.89 -13.68 -29.82
CA ASN A 121 16.49 -12.54 -30.64
C ASN A 121 14.97 -12.25 -30.58
N GLU A 122 14.13 -13.29 -30.56
CA GLU A 122 12.68 -13.11 -30.49
C GLU A 122 12.26 -12.52 -29.13
N ILE A 123 12.95 -12.88 -28.04
CA ILE A 123 12.69 -12.29 -26.72
C ILE A 123 13.12 -10.82 -26.70
N LYS A 124 14.30 -10.49 -27.23
CA LYS A 124 14.74 -9.08 -27.34
C LYS A 124 13.69 -8.25 -28.05
N LYS A 125 13.14 -8.77 -29.16
CA LYS A 125 12.08 -8.13 -29.93
C LYS A 125 10.79 -7.96 -29.11
N GLN A 126 10.33 -9.00 -28.40
CA GLN A 126 9.17 -8.91 -27.51
C GLN A 126 9.37 -7.87 -26.40
N ILE A 127 10.57 -7.83 -25.79
CA ILE A 127 10.90 -6.87 -24.74
C ILE A 127 10.88 -5.43 -25.29
N GLU A 128 11.47 -5.19 -26.46
CA GLU A 128 11.47 -3.86 -27.08
C GLU A 128 10.06 -3.43 -27.53
N GLN A 129 9.26 -4.33 -28.11
CA GLN A 129 7.85 -4.08 -28.47
C GLN A 129 7.01 -3.64 -27.27
N ASN A 130 7.35 -4.12 -26.07
CA ASN A 130 6.67 -3.81 -24.82
C ASN A 130 7.35 -2.67 -24.03
N PHE A 131 8.23 -1.88 -24.66
CA PHE A 131 8.98 -0.78 -24.03
C PHE A 131 9.81 -1.24 -22.80
N GLY A 132 10.27 -2.49 -22.80
CA GLY A 132 10.92 -3.12 -21.65
C GLY A 132 12.22 -2.44 -21.22
N SER A 133 13.07 -2.02 -22.17
CA SER A 133 14.25 -1.18 -21.88
C SER A 133 13.88 0.07 -21.07
N ASP A 134 12.76 0.70 -21.43
CA ASP A 134 12.27 1.92 -20.81
C ASP A 134 11.69 1.67 -19.40
N SER A 135 11.04 0.52 -19.20
CA SER A 135 10.60 0.01 -17.90
C SER A 135 11.79 -0.30 -16.99
N ILE A 136 12.81 -1.03 -17.48
CA ILE A 136 14.04 -1.35 -16.73
C ILE A 136 14.73 -0.06 -16.27
N ILE A 137 14.94 0.90 -17.18
CA ILE A 137 15.55 2.19 -16.84
C ILE A 137 14.72 2.96 -15.81
N SER A 138 13.39 2.91 -15.91
CA SER A 138 12.50 3.56 -14.94
C SER A 138 12.65 2.96 -13.55
N THR A 139 12.71 1.63 -13.45
CA THR A 139 12.96 0.89 -12.22
C THR A 139 14.34 1.21 -11.64
N MET A 140 15.39 1.22 -12.46
CA MET A 140 16.76 1.58 -12.02
C MET A 140 16.83 3.00 -11.45
N ILE A 141 16.11 3.96 -12.02
CA ILE A 141 16.05 5.33 -11.49
C ILE A 141 15.34 5.36 -10.14
N LEU A 142 14.29 4.58 -9.97
CA LEU A 142 13.49 4.52 -8.75
C LEU A 142 14.28 3.92 -7.57
N PHE A 143 15.06 2.88 -7.85
CA PHE A 143 15.91 2.18 -6.89
C PHE A 143 17.40 2.53 -7.03
N GLN A 144 17.73 3.77 -7.42
CA GLN A 144 19.12 4.16 -7.69
C GLN A 144 20.09 4.01 -6.50
N GLN A 145 19.58 3.82 -5.28
CA GLN A 145 20.39 3.55 -4.09
C GLN A 145 20.63 2.05 -3.84
N GLU A 146 19.82 1.18 -4.45
CA GLU A 146 19.92 -0.27 -4.34
C GLU A 146 20.93 -0.82 -5.34
N LYS A 147 22.20 -0.91 -4.91
CA LYS A 147 23.33 -1.28 -5.78
C LYS A 147 23.11 -2.59 -6.53
N GLN A 148 22.54 -3.60 -5.85
CA GLN A 148 22.30 -4.92 -6.45
C GLN A 148 21.28 -4.86 -7.60
N LEU A 149 20.13 -4.23 -7.36
CA LEU A 149 19.09 -4.09 -8.38
C LEU A 149 19.59 -3.22 -9.54
N TYR A 150 20.33 -2.16 -9.24
CA TYR A 150 20.91 -1.30 -10.27
C TYR A 150 21.89 -2.08 -11.16
N SER A 151 22.77 -2.89 -10.56
CA SER A 151 23.69 -3.75 -11.31
C SER A 151 22.95 -4.76 -12.20
N LYS A 152 21.90 -5.41 -11.69
CA LYS A 152 21.07 -6.32 -12.49
C LYS A 152 20.29 -5.61 -13.59
N GLY A 153 19.89 -4.36 -13.37
CA GLY A 153 19.30 -3.54 -14.42
C GLY A 153 20.27 -3.24 -15.57
N ILE A 154 21.55 -2.98 -15.27
CA ILE A 154 22.59 -2.82 -16.30
C ILE A 154 22.76 -4.12 -17.09
N GLU A 155 22.96 -5.25 -16.40
CA GLU A 155 23.13 -6.56 -17.01
C GLU A 155 21.93 -6.94 -17.91
N ALA A 156 20.70 -6.66 -17.46
CA ALA A 156 19.50 -6.88 -18.26
C ALA A 156 19.50 -6.04 -19.55
N LEU A 157 19.90 -4.76 -19.50
CA LEU A 157 19.99 -3.90 -20.69
C LEU A 157 21.13 -4.31 -21.63
N GLU A 158 22.24 -4.81 -21.10
CA GLU A 158 23.36 -5.34 -21.89
C GLU A 158 22.95 -6.60 -22.65
N VAL A 159 22.18 -7.50 -22.03
CA VAL A 159 21.59 -8.68 -22.69
C VAL A 159 20.66 -8.25 -23.84
N LEU A 160 19.93 -7.14 -23.69
CA LEU A 160 19.12 -6.54 -24.76
C LEU A 160 19.94 -5.87 -25.88
N GLY A 161 21.27 -5.85 -25.76
CA GLY A 161 22.18 -5.34 -26.79
C GLY A 161 22.53 -3.87 -26.65
N LEU A 162 22.19 -3.22 -25.53
CA LEU A 162 22.61 -1.84 -25.29
C LEU A 162 24.04 -1.82 -24.73
N ASN A 163 24.88 -0.94 -25.25
CA ASN A 163 26.19 -0.71 -24.66
C ASN A 163 26.13 0.29 -23.49
N GLN A 164 27.17 0.33 -22.68
CA GLN A 164 27.26 1.20 -21.49
C GLN A 164 26.97 2.68 -21.80
N LYS A 165 27.48 3.21 -22.92
CA LYS A 165 27.29 4.62 -23.31
C LYS A 165 25.83 4.92 -23.66
N GLU A 166 25.15 4.00 -24.35
CA GLU A 166 23.73 4.10 -24.65
C GLU A 166 22.88 4.06 -23.38
N ILE A 167 23.17 3.11 -22.48
CA ILE A 167 22.49 2.97 -21.19
C ILE A 167 22.60 4.28 -20.39
N GLU A 168 23.80 4.82 -20.24
CA GLU A 168 24.01 6.09 -19.55
C GLU A 168 23.24 7.25 -20.20
N THR A 169 23.24 7.31 -21.53
CA THR A 169 22.55 8.36 -22.29
C THR A 169 21.05 8.27 -22.08
N LYS A 170 20.46 7.07 -22.17
CA LYS A 170 19.03 6.84 -21.92
C LYS A 170 18.66 7.16 -20.47
N ILE A 171 19.46 6.76 -19.48
CA ILE A 171 19.23 7.11 -18.06
C ILE A 171 19.27 8.63 -17.85
N LYS A 172 20.28 9.33 -18.39
CA LYS A 172 20.39 10.80 -18.30
C LYS A 172 19.18 11.48 -18.97
N ALA A 173 18.79 11.03 -20.16
CA ALA A 173 17.63 11.55 -20.88
C ALA A 173 16.32 11.33 -20.11
N LYS A 174 16.09 10.14 -19.57
CA LYS A 174 14.91 9.81 -18.75
C LYS A 174 14.86 10.66 -17.48
N LYS A 175 15.97 10.81 -16.76
CA LYS A 175 16.07 11.71 -15.60
C LYS A 175 15.75 13.16 -15.96
N LYS A 176 16.21 13.67 -17.11
CA LYS A 176 15.90 15.02 -17.62
C LYS A 176 14.41 15.17 -17.95
N ASN A 177 13.82 14.19 -18.63
CA ASN A 177 12.38 14.18 -18.97
C ASN A 177 11.51 14.16 -17.70
N LEU A 178 11.81 13.29 -16.74
CA LEU A 178 11.11 13.25 -15.45
C LEU A 178 11.19 14.59 -14.70
N LYS A 179 12.36 15.26 -14.70
CA LYS A 179 12.50 16.62 -14.14
C LYS A 179 11.63 17.63 -14.88
N LYS A 180 11.56 17.58 -16.21
CA LYS A 180 10.70 18.47 -17.03
C LYS A 180 9.21 18.26 -16.71
N LYS A 181 8.72 17.01 -16.78
CA LYS A 181 7.34 16.65 -16.44
C LYS A 181 6.94 17.11 -15.03
N ARG A 182 7.83 16.96 -14.04
CA ARG A 182 7.59 17.45 -12.67
C ARG A 182 7.47 18.98 -12.60
N LYS A 183 8.28 19.74 -13.35
CA LYS A 183 8.17 21.20 -13.41
C LYS A 183 6.83 21.63 -14.03
N GLU A 184 6.43 21.01 -15.13
CA GLU A 184 5.14 21.28 -15.79
C GLU A 184 3.97 20.97 -14.87
N ARG A 185 3.99 19.81 -14.19
CA ARG A 185 2.97 19.44 -13.20
C ARG A 185 2.89 20.44 -12.03
N MET A 186 4.03 20.93 -11.53
CA MET A 186 4.08 21.96 -10.50
C MET A 186 3.48 23.29 -10.99
N SER A 187 3.75 23.71 -12.23
CA SER A 187 3.17 24.93 -12.80
C SER A 187 1.65 24.82 -12.92
N LYS A 188 1.14 23.71 -13.46
CA LYS A 188 -0.31 23.45 -13.54
C LYS A 188 -0.98 23.49 -12.17
N LEU A 189 -0.39 22.81 -11.19
CA LEU A 189 -0.91 22.80 -9.82
C LEU A 189 -0.97 24.21 -9.22
N LYS A 190 0.04 25.05 -9.49
CA LYS A 190 0.05 26.44 -9.04
C LYS A 190 -1.07 27.25 -9.70
N GLU A 191 -1.31 27.07 -10.99
CA GLU A 191 -2.40 27.73 -11.70
C GLU A 191 -3.78 27.30 -11.16
N GLU A 192 -3.98 25.99 -10.94
CA GLU A 192 -5.21 25.45 -10.34
C GLU A 192 -5.44 25.99 -8.93
N TYR A 193 -4.38 26.11 -8.13
CA TYR A 193 -4.46 26.74 -6.81
C TYR A 193 -4.86 28.21 -6.90
N GLN A 194 -4.29 28.99 -7.83
CA GLN A 194 -4.66 30.41 -7.99
C GLN A 194 -6.15 30.56 -8.34
N LYS A 195 -6.71 29.66 -9.16
CA LYS A 195 -8.13 29.66 -9.53
C LYS A 195 -9.06 29.26 -8.38
N SER A 196 -8.62 28.37 -7.51
CA SER A 196 -9.44 27.78 -6.43
C SER A 196 -9.29 28.47 -5.06
N LYS A 197 -8.45 29.51 -4.97
CA LYS A 197 -8.16 30.19 -3.71
C LYS A 197 -9.38 30.99 -3.22
N THR A 198 -10.13 30.41 -2.30
CA THR A 198 -11.32 31.03 -1.67
C THR A 198 -10.97 31.85 -0.42
N SER A 199 -9.83 31.57 0.23
CA SER A 199 -9.40 32.24 1.46
C SER A 199 -7.91 32.56 1.45
N LYS A 200 -7.51 33.65 2.11
CA LYS A 200 -6.09 33.96 2.34
C LYS A 200 -5.39 32.91 3.23
N LYS A 201 -6.16 32.10 3.97
CA LYS A 201 -5.66 31.03 4.85
C LYS A 201 -5.34 29.72 4.11
N ASP A 202 -5.90 29.49 2.92
CA ASP A 202 -5.59 28.30 2.12
C ASP A 202 -4.24 28.50 1.42
N THR A 203 -3.30 27.62 1.71
CA THR A 203 -1.96 27.63 1.10
C THR A 203 -1.90 26.63 -0.05
N LEU A 204 -0.90 26.76 -0.91
CA LEU A 204 -0.67 25.77 -1.96
C LEU A 204 -0.43 24.36 -1.39
N LEU A 205 0.08 24.26 -0.14
CA LEU A 205 0.24 22.96 0.55
C LEU A 205 -1.10 22.38 1.03
N HIS A 206 -2.04 23.22 1.47
CA HIS A 206 -3.40 22.76 1.77
C HIS A 206 -4.09 22.24 0.51
N PHE A 207 -4.04 23.02 -0.59
CA PHE A 207 -4.57 22.58 -1.88
C PHE A 207 -3.95 21.28 -2.35
N PHE A 208 -2.62 21.15 -2.23
CA PHE A 208 -1.92 19.96 -2.66
C PHE A 208 -2.21 18.73 -1.78
N SER A 209 -2.42 18.91 -0.48
CA SER A 209 -2.78 17.82 0.44
C SER A 209 -4.23 17.35 0.27
N LYS A 210 -5.10 18.16 -0.35
CA LYS A 210 -6.47 17.80 -0.76
C LYS A 210 -6.52 16.98 -2.05
N GLN A 211 -5.45 16.93 -2.85
CA GLN A 211 -5.45 16.24 -4.14
C GLN A 211 -5.48 14.73 -3.95
N GLU A 212 -6.41 14.04 -4.61
CA GLU A 212 -6.47 12.58 -4.63
C GLU A 212 -6.13 12.07 -6.04
N PRO A 213 -4.99 11.39 -6.26
CA PRO A 213 -3.93 11.05 -5.32
C PRO A 213 -2.83 12.14 -5.18
N ILE A 214 -2.17 12.19 -4.01
CA ILE A 214 -1.02 13.08 -3.78
C ILE A 214 0.22 12.55 -4.51
N ASP A 215 0.78 13.34 -5.42
CA ASP A 215 2.10 13.05 -6.00
C ASP A 215 3.20 13.26 -4.97
N PHE A 216 3.71 12.18 -4.38
CA PHE A 216 4.78 12.26 -3.39
C PHE A 216 6.03 13.00 -3.85
N GLN A 217 6.48 12.76 -5.07
CA GLN A 217 7.74 13.35 -5.53
C GLN A 217 7.58 14.86 -5.62
N LEU A 218 6.41 15.29 -6.07
CA LEU A 218 6.03 16.68 -6.09
C LEU A 218 5.89 17.24 -4.67
N PHE A 219 5.27 16.50 -3.75
CA PHE A 219 5.14 16.82 -2.32
C PHE A 219 6.50 17.09 -1.69
N HIS A 220 7.41 16.12 -1.83
CA HIS A 220 8.74 16.18 -1.28
C HIS A 220 9.55 17.36 -1.85
N ILE A 221 9.52 17.59 -3.17
CA ILE A 221 10.20 18.74 -3.79
C ILE A 221 9.62 20.05 -3.27
N PHE A 222 8.30 20.12 -3.11
CA PHE A 222 7.61 21.31 -2.66
C PHE A 222 7.97 21.64 -1.21
N LEU A 223 7.93 20.67 -0.31
CA LEU A 223 8.28 20.85 1.10
C LEU A 223 9.75 21.20 1.32
N LYS A 224 10.68 20.62 0.54
CA LYS A 224 12.11 20.93 0.65
C LYS A 224 12.48 22.36 0.27
N LYS A 225 11.58 23.14 -0.33
CA LYS A 225 11.77 24.60 -0.53
C LYS A 225 11.44 25.33 0.78
N LYS A 226 12.31 25.16 1.78
CA LYS A 226 12.15 25.49 3.21
C LYS A 226 11.72 26.94 3.56
N ASN A 227 11.73 27.88 2.63
CA ASN A 227 11.76 29.32 2.96
C ASN A 227 10.40 30.04 2.98
N GLN A 228 9.25 29.34 3.04
CA GLN A 228 7.94 30.00 2.85
C GLN A 228 6.81 29.55 3.79
N TRP A 229 7.07 28.79 4.85
CA TRP A 229 6.01 28.29 5.72
C TRP A 229 5.80 29.19 6.94
N ASN A 230 4.71 29.94 6.99
CA ASN A 230 4.29 30.68 8.18
C ASN A 230 3.59 29.74 9.20
N LYS A 231 3.35 30.21 10.43
CA LYS A 231 2.72 29.39 11.51
C LYS A 231 1.34 28.83 11.16
N GLN A 232 0.62 29.43 10.20
CA GLN A 232 -0.66 28.93 9.68
C GLN A 232 -0.47 27.92 8.53
N ASP A 233 0.65 27.96 7.81
CA ASP A 233 1.01 27.00 6.77
C ASP A 233 1.41 25.62 7.31
N CYS A 234 1.64 25.50 8.62
CA CYS A 234 2.00 24.26 9.32
C CYS A 234 0.82 23.31 9.61
N SER A 235 -0.36 23.54 9.01
CA SER A 235 -1.62 22.83 9.31
C SER A 235 -2.21 21.90 8.22
N PRO A 236 -1.50 21.48 7.13
CA PRO A 236 -2.10 20.59 6.14
C PRO A 236 -2.26 19.15 6.66
N VAL A 237 -1.75 18.85 7.86
CA VAL A 237 -1.68 17.49 8.41
C VAL A 237 -3.06 16.84 8.41
N HIS A 238 -4.10 17.58 8.79
CA HIS A 238 -5.46 17.02 8.82
C HIS A 238 -5.96 16.63 7.41
N TYR A 239 -5.68 17.44 6.37
CA TYR A 239 -6.04 17.09 4.99
C TYR A 239 -5.22 15.90 4.49
N LEU A 240 -3.93 15.86 4.82
CA LEU A 240 -3.08 14.72 4.51
C LEU A 240 -3.60 13.45 5.19
N CYS A 241 -3.98 13.52 6.47
CA CYS A 241 -4.51 12.40 7.25
C CYS A 241 -5.83 11.86 6.70
N ARG A 242 -6.67 12.70 6.06
CA ARG A 242 -7.89 12.25 5.35
C ARG A 242 -7.61 11.64 3.97
N ASN A 243 -6.46 11.92 3.38
CA ASN A 243 -6.17 11.53 2.01
C ASN A 243 -5.84 10.04 1.90
N LYS A 244 -6.50 9.31 1.00
CA LYS A 244 -6.24 7.88 0.78
C LYS A 244 -4.84 7.58 0.22
N SER A 245 -4.11 8.58 -0.26
CA SER A 245 -2.74 8.43 -0.75
C SER A 245 -1.66 8.79 0.28
N ILE A 246 -2.05 8.98 1.55
CA ILE A 246 -1.10 9.25 2.63
C ILE A 246 -0.05 8.14 2.73
N ARG A 247 1.19 8.54 2.95
CA ARG A 247 2.31 7.61 3.21
C ARG A 247 3.12 8.09 4.39
N PHE A 248 3.74 7.15 5.08
CA PHE A 248 4.52 7.42 6.28
C PHE A 248 5.62 8.46 6.03
N GLU A 249 6.27 8.43 4.86
CA GLU A 249 7.31 9.41 4.51
C GLU A 249 6.75 10.83 4.34
N MET A 250 5.47 11.00 4.00
CA MET A 250 4.86 12.34 3.92
C MET A 250 4.73 12.98 5.30
N ILE A 251 4.37 12.19 6.32
CA ILE A 251 4.30 12.66 7.71
C ILE A 251 5.70 13.02 8.21
N LYS A 252 6.71 12.19 7.92
CA LYS A 252 8.11 12.49 8.24
C LYS A 252 8.58 13.82 7.64
N LEU A 253 8.28 14.06 6.37
CA LEU A 253 8.65 15.32 5.72
C LEU A 253 7.97 16.53 6.36
N LEU A 254 6.70 16.39 6.80
CA LEU A 254 6.01 17.45 7.53
C LEU A 254 6.67 17.72 8.90
N ILE A 255 7.14 16.70 9.59
CA ILE A 255 7.89 16.86 10.84
C ILE A 255 9.23 17.57 10.59
N GLU A 256 9.97 17.17 9.54
CA GLU A 256 11.25 17.79 9.18
C GLU A 256 11.16 19.30 8.89
N ILE A 257 10.00 19.77 8.39
CA ILE A 257 9.75 21.20 8.17
C ILE A 257 9.12 21.91 9.38
N GLY A 258 8.90 21.21 10.49
CA GLY A 258 8.34 21.78 11.73
C GLY A 258 6.82 21.97 11.69
N ALA A 259 6.07 21.09 11.02
CA ALA A 259 4.61 21.13 11.05
C ALA A 259 4.06 21.00 12.48
N ASN A 260 2.95 21.68 12.77
CA ASN A 260 2.31 21.64 14.07
C ASN A 260 1.17 20.61 14.04
N PHE A 261 1.28 19.58 14.88
CA PHE A 261 0.28 18.52 15.00
C PHE A 261 -0.80 18.83 16.05
N LYS A 262 -0.57 19.85 16.89
CA LYS A 262 -1.51 20.33 17.90
C LYS A 262 -2.32 21.50 17.35
N LEU A 263 -3.37 21.18 16.58
CA LEU A 263 -4.25 22.16 15.95
C LEU A 263 -5.53 22.33 16.79
N SER A 264 -5.85 23.58 17.17
CA SER A 264 -7.07 23.85 17.92
C SER A 264 -8.31 23.54 17.07
N GLY A 265 -9.16 22.62 17.55
CA GLY A 265 -10.41 22.23 16.88
C GLY A 265 -10.26 21.15 15.79
N TYR A 266 -9.04 20.70 15.48
CA TYR A 266 -8.80 19.61 14.53
C TYR A 266 -7.82 18.61 15.12
N THR A 267 -8.13 17.32 14.98
CA THR A 267 -7.30 16.24 15.52
C THR A 267 -6.84 15.36 14.37
N PRO A 268 -5.62 15.59 13.82
CA PRO A 268 -5.09 14.79 12.72
C PRO A 268 -5.09 13.28 13.01
N ILE A 269 -5.00 12.91 14.29
CA ILE A 269 -5.06 11.53 14.75
C ILE A 269 -6.45 10.91 14.52
N HIS A 270 -7.56 11.65 14.67
CA HIS A 270 -8.91 11.14 14.39
C HIS A 270 -9.11 10.97 12.89
N ASP A 271 -8.73 11.99 12.11
CA ASP A 271 -8.78 11.93 10.64
C ASP A 271 -7.98 10.74 10.11
N LEU A 272 -6.80 10.47 10.70
CA LEU A 272 -6.00 9.32 10.35
C LEU A 272 -6.70 8.01 10.74
N CYS A 273 -7.27 7.93 11.96
CA CYS A 273 -7.98 6.74 12.45
C CYS A 273 -9.21 6.36 11.60
N GLU A 274 -9.81 7.32 10.88
CA GLU A 274 -10.91 7.06 9.94
C GLU A 274 -10.43 6.67 8.52
N ASN A 275 -9.13 6.83 8.24
CA ASN A 275 -8.56 6.56 6.92
C ASN A 275 -8.18 5.07 6.76
N GLU A 276 -8.64 4.43 5.69
CA GLU A 276 -8.33 3.02 5.40
C GLU A 276 -6.84 2.77 5.06
N SER A 277 -6.06 3.82 4.75
CA SER A 277 -4.62 3.76 4.47
C SER A 277 -3.72 3.94 5.70
N ILE A 278 -4.30 3.86 6.90
CA ILE A 278 -3.59 3.99 8.17
C ILE A 278 -2.58 2.85 8.39
N THR A 279 -1.44 3.18 8.99
CA THR A 279 -0.50 2.20 9.55
C THR A 279 -0.19 2.50 11.01
N LYS A 280 0.27 1.50 11.76
CA LYS A 280 0.66 1.67 13.17
C LYS A 280 1.80 2.69 13.34
N GLU A 281 2.73 2.75 12.39
CA GLU A 281 3.85 3.70 12.38
C GLU A 281 3.35 5.14 12.19
N MET A 282 2.31 5.35 11.38
CA MET A 282 1.69 6.66 11.21
C MET A 282 1.00 7.15 12.49
N ILE A 283 0.32 6.26 13.23
CA ILE A 283 -0.27 6.58 14.53
C ILE A 283 0.82 6.99 15.51
N GLN A 284 1.85 6.15 15.63
CA GLN A 284 2.94 6.34 16.58
C GLN A 284 3.64 7.69 16.36
N ILE A 285 4.02 7.98 15.11
CA ILE A 285 4.77 9.21 14.81
C ILE A 285 3.94 10.48 15.04
N LEU A 286 2.61 10.45 14.80
CA LEU A 286 1.75 11.60 15.11
C LEU A 286 1.66 11.84 16.62
N LEU A 287 1.47 10.78 17.41
CA LEU A 287 1.36 10.87 18.87
C LEU A 287 2.69 11.33 19.50
N ASP A 288 3.81 10.82 19.01
CA ASP A 288 5.15 11.23 19.48
C ASP A 288 5.48 12.69 19.15
N ASN A 289 4.82 13.27 18.13
CA ASN A 289 4.94 14.68 17.76
C ASN A 289 3.80 15.55 18.31
N GLY A 290 3.12 15.09 19.36
CA GLY A 290 2.20 15.90 20.14
C GLY A 290 0.83 16.13 19.50
N ALA A 291 0.40 15.24 18.59
CA ALA A 291 -0.97 15.25 18.09
C ALA A 291 -1.96 15.10 19.25
N ASP A 292 -2.87 16.07 19.38
CA ASP A 292 -3.88 16.07 20.44
C ASP A 292 -5.01 15.08 20.10
N PHE A 293 -5.38 14.25 21.07
CA PHE A 293 -6.45 13.26 20.98
C PHE A 293 -7.66 13.56 21.86
N HIS A 294 -7.66 14.67 22.62
CA HIS A 294 -8.70 15.01 23.59
C HIS A 294 -9.79 15.97 23.07
N ILE A 295 -9.58 16.57 21.89
CA ILE A 295 -10.39 17.73 21.43
C ILE A 295 -11.78 17.34 20.87
N GLN A 296 -12.11 16.05 20.74
CA GLN A 296 -13.38 15.60 20.13
C GLN A 296 -14.32 14.88 21.10
N LYS A 297 -15.61 14.86 20.72
CA LYS A 297 -16.66 14.07 21.38
C LYS A 297 -16.32 12.57 21.43
N TYR A 298 -15.67 12.05 20.39
CA TYR A 298 -15.19 10.66 20.32
C TYR A 298 -13.68 10.63 20.49
N SER A 299 -13.13 9.57 21.08
CA SER A 299 -11.66 9.38 21.10
C SER A 299 -11.17 8.78 19.76
N PRO A 300 -9.87 8.92 19.40
CA PRO A 300 -9.35 8.31 18.18
C PRO A 300 -9.55 6.79 18.15
N LEU A 301 -9.59 6.16 19.33
CA LEU A 301 -9.85 4.72 19.45
C LEU A 301 -11.27 4.36 18.99
N HIS A 302 -12.28 5.22 19.19
CA HIS A 302 -13.62 4.99 18.65
C HIS A 302 -13.62 5.03 17.11
N CYS A 303 -12.91 6.00 16.52
CA CYS A 303 -12.77 6.11 15.07
C CYS A 303 -12.05 4.87 14.51
N LEU A 304 -10.94 4.47 15.13
CA LEU A 304 -10.18 3.29 14.74
C LEU A 304 -11.01 2.01 14.79
N CYS A 305 -11.80 1.79 15.86
CA CYS A 305 -12.66 0.61 16.01
C CYS A 305 -13.74 0.47 14.93
N LYS A 306 -14.06 1.52 14.16
CA LYS A 306 -14.95 1.46 12.99
C LYS A 306 -14.22 1.21 11.67
N ASN A 307 -12.90 1.37 11.65
CA ASN A 307 -12.08 1.28 10.46
C ASN A 307 -11.85 -0.19 10.07
N LYS A 308 -12.01 -0.53 8.79
CA LYS A 308 -11.81 -1.90 8.29
C LYS A 308 -10.34 -2.32 8.28
N SER A 309 -9.42 -1.36 8.25
CA SER A 309 -7.97 -1.58 8.26
C SER A 309 -7.37 -1.63 9.67
N ILE A 310 -8.21 -1.79 10.71
CA ILE A 310 -7.76 -1.88 12.09
C ILE A 310 -6.85 -3.10 12.33
N THR A 311 -5.82 -2.93 13.16
CA THR A 311 -4.99 -4.03 13.66
C THR A 311 -4.86 -3.98 15.19
N ALA A 312 -4.54 -5.13 15.80
CA ALA A 312 -4.28 -5.23 17.24
C ALA A 312 -3.19 -4.26 17.71
N ASP A 313 -2.10 -4.13 16.95
CA ASP A 313 -1.01 -3.18 17.23
C ASP A 313 -1.47 -1.73 17.29
N MET A 314 -2.36 -1.31 16.38
CA MET A 314 -2.89 0.06 16.37
C MET A 314 -3.68 0.36 17.64
N ILE A 315 -4.47 -0.60 18.13
CA ILE A 315 -5.21 -0.49 19.40
C ILE A 315 -4.23 -0.35 20.57
N ARG A 316 -3.21 -1.23 20.64
CA ARG A 316 -2.19 -1.20 21.72
C ARG A 316 -1.51 0.17 21.82
N ILE A 317 -1.15 0.77 20.69
CA ILE A 317 -0.51 2.10 20.68
C ILE A 317 -1.40 3.17 21.33
N LEU A 318 -2.67 3.25 20.92
CA LEU A 318 -3.61 4.24 21.47
C LEU A 318 -3.91 4.00 22.96
N VAL A 319 -4.06 2.74 23.35
CA VAL A 319 -4.25 2.33 24.75
C VAL A 319 -3.07 2.74 25.61
N ASN A 320 -1.84 2.40 25.20
CA ASN A 320 -0.62 2.66 25.96
C ASN A 320 -0.34 4.17 26.12
N LYS A 321 -0.83 4.99 25.17
CA LYS A 321 -0.74 6.46 25.25
C LYS A 321 -1.78 7.08 26.19
N GLY A 322 -2.61 6.26 26.86
CA GLY A 322 -3.56 6.72 27.87
C GLY A 322 -4.76 7.46 27.28
N VAL A 323 -5.13 7.17 26.03
CA VAL A 323 -6.32 7.74 25.40
C VAL A 323 -7.54 7.39 26.25
N ASN A 324 -8.20 8.39 26.86
CA ASN A 324 -9.46 8.14 27.55
C ASN A 324 -10.51 7.76 26.52
N PHE A 325 -11.07 6.56 26.66
CA PHE A 325 -12.04 6.01 25.73
C PHE A 325 -13.40 5.71 26.37
N ASN A 326 -13.60 6.02 27.64
CA ASN A 326 -14.90 5.94 28.31
C ASN A 326 -15.68 7.26 28.21
N LEU A 327 -15.38 8.08 27.20
CA LEU A 327 -15.89 9.44 27.04
C LEU A 327 -17.34 9.52 26.54
N GLN A 328 -17.93 8.41 26.08
CA GLN A 328 -19.25 8.38 25.44
C GLN A 328 -20.09 7.19 25.94
N LYS A 329 -21.39 7.25 25.63
CA LYS A 329 -22.34 6.14 25.86
C LYS A 329 -21.97 4.84 25.14
N TRP A 330 -21.17 4.90 24.07
CA TRP A 330 -20.69 3.74 23.33
C TRP A 330 -19.19 3.59 23.60
N SER A 331 -18.77 2.50 24.25
CA SER A 331 -17.34 2.20 24.39
C SER A 331 -16.74 1.76 23.03
N PRO A 332 -15.42 1.93 22.81
CA PRO A 332 -14.78 1.46 21.56
C PRO A 332 -14.98 -0.03 21.33
N LEU A 333 -15.11 -0.79 22.41
CA LEU A 333 -15.40 -2.21 22.35
C LEU A 333 -16.74 -2.51 21.67
N HIS A 334 -17.80 -1.74 21.94
CA HIS A 334 -19.07 -1.88 21.22
C HIS A 334 -18.90 -1.67 19.71
N LEU A 335 -18.07 -0.70 19.32
CA LEU A 335 -17.79 -0.41 17.92
C LEU A 335 -16.96 -1.52 17.28
N LEU A 336 -15.96 -2.03 18.00
CA LEU A 336 -15.13 -3.14 17.56
C LEU A 336 -15.96 -4.41 17.34
N CYS A 337 -16.87 -4.74 18.26
CA CYS A 337 -17.75 -5.91 18.14
C CYS A 337 -18.61 -5.91 16.87
N LYS A 338 -18.86 -4.75 16.26
CA LYS A 338 -19.59 -4.64 14.98
C LYS A 338 -18.69 -4.60 13.75
N ASN A 339 -17.38 -4.51 13.93
CA ASN A 339 -16.43 -4.38 12.84
C ASN A 339 -16.21 -5.77 12.19
N PRO A 340 -16.31 -5.90 10.86
CA PRO A 340 -16.05 -7.17 10.18
C PRO A 340 -14.61 -7.66 10.33
N SER A 341 -13.66 -6.77 10.61
CA SER A 341 -12.23 -7.08 10.78
C SER A 341 -11.84 -7.43 12.22
N ILE A 342 -12.80 -7.75 13.09
CA ILE A 342 -12.55 -8.07 14.50
C ILE A 342 -11.75 -9.37 14.65
N THR A 343 -10.81 -9.39 15.62
CA THR A 343 -10.11 -10.60 16.04
C THR A 343 -10.18 -10.79 17.55
N GLU A 344 -9.98 -12.02 18.02
CA GLU A 344 -9.93 -12.35 19.45
C GLU A 344 -8.84 -11.54 20.17
N GLU A 345 -7.68 -11.34 19.53
CA GLU A 345 -6.60 -10.55 20.08
C GLU A 345 -7.03 -9.09 20.35
N MET A 346 -7.73 -8.45 19.40
CA MET A 346 -8.22 -7.07 19.56
C MET A 346 -9.17 -6.93 20.75
N ILE A 347 -10.04 -7.92 20.96
CA ILE A 347 -10.97 -7.95 22.09
C ILE A 347 -10.21 -8.08 23.41
N ASN A 348 -9.24 -8.99 23.47
CA ASN A 348 -8.45 -9.24 24.68
C ASN A 348 -7.63 -8.01 25.09
N ILE A 349 -7.12 -7.23 24.12
CA ILE A 349 -6.46 -5.96 24.40
C ILE A 349 -7.41 -5.00 25.10
N LEU A 350 -8.62 -4.78 24.58
CA LEU A 350 -9.58 -3.85 25.18
C LEU A 350 -10.17 -4.36 26.52
N LYS A 351 -10.27 -5.68 26.72
CA LYS A 351 -10.65 -6.28 28.01
C LYS A 351 -9.64 -5.92 29.11
N GLY A 352 -8.35 -6.02 28.79
CA GLY A 352 -7.26 -5.74 29.73
C GLY A 352 -7.17 -4.27 30.17
N THR A 353 -7.88 -3.35 29.50
CA THR A 353 -7.75 -1.90 29.72
C THR A 353 -8.84 -1.30 30.61
N PHE A 354 -9.52 -2.11 31.44
CA PHE A 354 -10.68 -1.69 32.23
C PHE A 354 -11.84 -1.14 31.37
N ALA A 355 -11.96 -1.55 30.11
CA ALA A 355 -13.14 -1.22 29.32
C ALA A 355 -14.35 -1.96 29.91
N ASP A 356 -15.41 -1.23 30.26
CA ASP A 356 -16.60 -1.84 30.86
C ASP A 356 -17.34 -2.70 29.82
N PHE A 357 -17.26 -4.01 30.03
CA PHE A 357 -17.85 -5.06 29.18
C PHE A 357 -19.35 -5.24 29.42
N ASN A 358 -19.90 -4.61 30.46
CA ASN A 358 -21.30 -4.69 30.85
C ASN A 358 -22.01 -3.34 30.69
N LEU A 359 -21.32 -2.31 30.20
CA LEU A 359 -21.88 -0.99 29.96
C LEU A 359 -23.03 -1.11 28.96
N LYS A 360 -24.25 -0.88 29.44
CA LYS A 360 -25.46 -0.88 28.61
C LYS A 360 -25.57 0.44 27.85
N ILE A 361 -25.97 0.36 26.58
CA ILE A 361 -26.25 1.54 25.78
C ILE A 361 -27.74 1.91 25.88
N ASP A 362 -28.02 3.16 26.29
CA ASP A 362 -29.36 3.77 26.25
C ASP A 362 -29.48 4.79 25.10
N TYR A 363 -30.17 4.39 24.01
CA TYR A 363 -30.93 5.15 22.96
C TYR A 363 -30.76 4.69 21.48
N GLU A 364 -31.78 5.00 20.66
CA GLU A 364 -32.04 4.57 19.27
C GLU A 364 -31.27 5.24 18.11
N SER A 365 -30.46 6.30 18.31
CA SER A 365 -29.82 7.00 17.18
C SER A 365 -28.36 6.62 16.98
N PHE A 366 -28.14 5.65 16.08
CA PHE A 366 -26.84 5.38 15.48
C PHE A 366 -26.47 6.49 14.49
N LEU A 367 -25.21 6.96 14.53
CA LEU A 367 -24.62 7.64 13.38
C LEU A 367 -24.46 6.61 12.25
N GLY A 368 -25.47 6.54 11.36
CA GLY A 368 -25.52 5.66 10.19
C GLY A 368 -26.81 4.82 10.02
N GLY A 369 -27.90 5.12 10.74
CA GLY A 369 -29.24 4.57 10.47
C GLY A 369 -29.59 3.14 10.95
N GLN A 370 -28.66 2.33 11.46
CA GLN A 370 -28.98 1.00 12.03
C GLN A 370 -29.36 1.07 13.51
N LYS A 371 -30.57 0.61 13.86
CA LYS A 371 -31.06 0.50 15.25
C LYS A 371 -30.37 -0.65 15.99
N CYS A 372 -29.88 -0.40 17.20
CA CYS A 372 -29.52 -1.45 18.16
C CYS A 372 -30.67 -1.63 19.16
N PRO A 373 -30.98 -2.87 19.60
CA PRO A 373 -31.89 -3.10 20.71
C PRO A 373 -31.40 -2.34 21.96
N GLN A 374 -32.32 -1.73 22.71
CA GLN A 374 -31.99 -1.06 23.97
C GLN A 374 -31.39 -2.06 24.96
N GLY A 375 -30.33 -1.65 25.68
CA GLY A 375 -29.69 -2.48 26.70
C GLY A 375 -28.67 -3.51 26.18
N THR A 376 -28.33 -3.49 24.89
CA THR A 376 -27.31 -4.39 24.32
C THR A 376 -25.92 -4.06 24.88
N THR A 377 -25.20 -5.07 25.36
CA THR A 377 -23.82 -4.97 25.85
C THR A 377 -22.81 -5.38 24.78
N PRO A 378 -21.51 -5.07 24.94
CA PRO A 378 -20.46 -5.62 24.07
C PRO A 378 -20.42 -7.15 24.07
N LYS A 379 -20.80 -7.79 25.19
CA LYS A 379 -20.88 -9.24 25.29
C LYS A 379 -21.93 -9.81 24.35
N ASP A 380 -23.12 -9.21 24.32
CA ASP A 380 -24.21 -9.66 23.44
C ASP A 380 -23.83 -9.49 21.95
N LEU A 381 -23.21 -8.35 21.61
CA LEU A 381 -22.72 -8.09 20.25
C LEU A 381 -21.59 -9.06 19.86
N LEU A 382 -20.73 -9.43 20.81
CA LEU A 382 -19.65 -10.36 20.57
C LEU A 382 -20.17 -11.77 20.30
N GLU A 383 -21.15 -12.24 21.09
CA GLU A 383 -21.79 -13.54 20.86
C GLU A 383 -22.44 -13.61 19.46
N ASP A 384 -23.11 -12.54 19.02
CA ASP A 384 -23.70 -12.46 17.68
C ASP A 384 -22.66 -12.35 16.56
N SER A 385 -21.55 -11.63 16.78
CA SER A 385 -20.48 -11.51 15.79
C SER A 385 -19.65 -12.78 15.67
N LEU A 386 -19.41 -13.50 16.77
CA LEU A 386 -18.76 -14.81 16.74
C LEU A 386 -19.63 -15.87 16.05
N LYS A 387 -20.96 -15.85 16.23
CA LYS A 387 -21.92 -16.70 15.48
C LYS A 387 -21.96 -16.44 13.97
N LYS A 388 -21.38 -15.34 13.48
CA LYS A 388 -21.27 -15.04 12.04
C LYS A 388 -19.90 -15.40 11.46
N LEU A 389 -18.91 -15.62 12.32
CA LEU A 389 -17.54 -15.97 11.95
C LEU A 389 -17.31 -17.49 11.94
N PHE A 390 -18.19 -18.24 12.61
CA PHE A 390 -18.30 -19.70 12.63
C PHE A 390 -19.72 -20.09 12.19
#